data_AF-A0A1A8EIA6-F1
#
_entry.id   AF-A0A1A8EIA6-F1
#
_cell.length_a   1.000
_cell.length_b   1.000
_cell.length_c   1.000
_cell.angle_alpha   90.00
_cell.angle_beta   90.00
_cell.angle_gamma   90.00
#
_symmetry.space_group_name_H-M   'P 1'
#
loop_
_entity.id
_entity.type
_entity.pdbx_description
1 polymer ?
#
loop_
_entity_poly.entity_id
_entity_poly.type
_entity_poly.pdbx_seq_one_letter_code
_entity_poly.pdbx_strand_id
1 'polypeptide(L)'
;VRRRRRGKRAGVLVRLRRRGSRTPLPGIFLSNVRSLSNKTDELALLMRRNRDFSSSSVLCFTETWLSEQIPDCALHLEGFQLIRADRQRVLSGGKTKGGGVCFYINNAWCSDVTVISQHCSPALEFLFINCKPFYSPREFASFILAAVYIPPSADVHEAQRV
;
A
#
# COMPACT_ATOMS: atom_id res chain seq x y z
N VAL A 1 36.51 -14.00 30.80
CA VAL A 1 35.05 -13.97 30.53
C VAL A 1 34.78 -13.26 29.20
N ARG A 2 34.33 -13.97 28.15
CA ARG A 2 34.08 -13.38 26.81
C ARG A 2 32.78 -12.56 26.85
N ARG A 3 32.86 -11.23 26.82
CA ARG A 3 31.69 -10.35 26.74
C ARG A 3 30.90 -10.65 25.46
N ARG A 4 29.65 -11.10 25.60
CA ARG A 4 28.72 -11.35 24.49
C ARG A 4 28.52 -10.02 23.74
N ARG A 5 28.97 -9.94 22.48
CA ARG A 5 28.78 -8.73 21.65
C ARG A 5 27.28 -8.46 21.56
N ARG A 6 26.83 -7.32 22.10
CA ARG A 6 25.44 -6.87 22.01
C ARG A 6 25.06 -6.85 20.52
N GLY A 7 23.99 -7.55 20.13
CA GLY A 7 23.55 -7.57 18.74
C GLY A 7 23.32 -6.15 18.25
N LYS A 8 24.02 -5.74 17.18
CA LYS A 8 23.76 -4.43 16.55
C LYS A 8 22.34 -4.47 15.99
N ARG A 9 21.55 -3.40 16.14
CA ARG A 9 20.17 -3.28 15.58
C ARG A 9 20.11 -3.64 14.10
N ALA A 10 21.18 -3.32 13.36
CA ALA A 10 21.35 -3.70 11.96
C ALA A 10 21.24 -5.22 11.70
N GLY A 11 21.59 -6.10 12.65
CA GLY A 11 21.51 -7.56 12.48
C GLY A 11 20.09 -8.10 12.36
N VAL A 12 19.09 -7.44 12.96
CA VAL A 12 17.67 -7.81 12.77
C VAL A 12 17.22 -7.40 11.37
N LEU A 13 17.48 -6.15 10.98
CA LEU A 13 17.16 -5.63 9.65
C LEU A 13 17.80 -6.47 8.54
N VAL A 14 19.08 -6.83 8.68
CA VAL A 14 19.79 -7.69 7.72
C VAL A 14 19.15 -9.08 7.64
N ARG A 15 18.73 -9.66 8.77
CA ARG A 15 18.02 -10.95 8.76
C ARG A 15 16.66 -10.86 8.08
N LEU A 16 15.91 -9.78 8.29
CA LEU A 16 14.63 -9.54 7.61
C LEU A 16 14.84 -9.38 6.09
N ARG A 17 15.79 -8.54 5.67
CA ARG A 17 16.14 -8.35 4.25
C ARG A 17 16.58 -9.66 3.56
N ARG A 18 17.26 -10.55 4.29
CA ARG A 18 17.64 -11.89 3.78
C ARG A 18 16.44 -12.83 3.61
N ARG A 19 15.37 -12.66 4.38
CA ARG A 19 14.13 -13.46 4.24
C ARG A 19 13.29 -13.05 3.03
N GLY A 20 13.48 -11.84 2.51
CA GLY A 20 12.69 -11.31 1.39
C GLY A 20 11.19 -11.37 1.75
N SER A 21 10.37 -11.92 0.85
CA SER A 21 8.92 -12.03 1.01
C SER A 21 8.44 -13.05 2.06
N ARG A 22 9.37 -13.76 2.74
CA ARG A 22 9.06 -14.78 3.78
C ARG A 22 9.17 -14.22 5.19
N THR A 23 8.89 -12.93 5.38
CA THR A 23 8.83 -12.33 6.70
C THR A 23 7.56 -12.76 7.43
N PRO A 24 7.60 -12.92 8.77
CA PRO A 24 6.42 -13.32 9.53
C PRO A 24 5.32 -12.24 9.52
N LEU A 25 5.70 -10.97 9.32
CA LEU A 25 4.78 -9.86 9.16
C LEU A 25 5.09 -9.14 7.84
N PRO A 26 4.07 -8.55 7.18
CA PRO A 26 4.28 -7.81 5.94
C PRO A 26 5.10 -6.54 6.17
N GLY A 27 6.05 -6.28 5.28
CA GLY A 27 6.70 -4.97 5.18
C GLY A 27 5.82 -4.03 4.35
N ILE A 28 5.41 -2.91 4.94
CA ILE A 28 4.50 -1.95 4.31
C ILE A 28 5.22 -0.62 4.10
N PHE A 29 5.25 -0.13 2.86
CA PHE A 29 5.64 1.25 2.55
C PHE A 29 4.38 2.08 2.34
N LEU A 30 4.20 3.15 3.12
CA LEU A 30 3.07 4.07 3.01
C LEU A 30 3.56 5.46 2.61
N SER A 31 2.96 6.05 1.58
CA SER A 31 3.25 7.43 1.19
C SER A 31 2.03 8.14 0.63
N ASN A 32 1.87 9.42 1.01
CA ASN A 32 0.97 10.32 0.31
C ASN A 32 1.75 10.88 -0.90
N VAL A 33 1.33 10.48 -2.11
CA VAL A 33 2.10 10.74 -3.33
C VAL A 33 1.67 12.00 -4.07
N ARG A 34 0.50 12.58 -3.76
CA ARG A 34 -0.05 13.77 -4.44
C ARG A 34 0.13 13.70 -5.97
N SER A 35 -0.61 12.81 -6.63
CA SER A 35 -0.48 12.38 -8.04
C SER A 35 0.55 11.27 -8.27
N LEU A 36 0.05 10.06 -8.48
CA LEU A 36 0.86 8.88 -8.80
C LEU A 36 1.27 8.83 -10.28
N SER A 37 0.37 9.23 -11.19
CA SER A 37 0.59 9.15 -12.64
C SER A 37 1.87 9.82 -13.11
N ASN A 38 2.24 10.95 -12.49
CA ASN A 38 3.45 11.70 -12.82
C ASN A 38 4.74 11.10 -12.24
N LYS A 39 4.64 9.99 -11.48
CA LYS A 39 5.75 9.40 -10.72
C LYS A 39 5.98 7.93 -11.05
N THR A 40 5.28 7.38 -12.04
CA THR A 40 5.38 5.97 -12.41
C THR A 40 6.79 5.58 -12.85
N ASP A 41 7.47 6.42 -13.64
CA ASP A 41 8.84 6.19 -14.08
C ASP A 41 9.85 6.23 -12.92
N GLU A 42 9.72 7.24 -12.05
CA GLU A 42 10.56 7.34 -10.84
C GLU A 42 10.32 6.15 -9.91
N LEU A 43 9.06 5.74 -9.74
CA LEU A 43 8.69 4.57 -8.94
C LEU A 43 9.27 3.29 -9.53
N ALA A 44 9.24 3.11 -10.85
CA ALA A 44 9.87 1.97 -11.53
C ALA A 44 11.39 1.96 -11.33
N LEU A 45 12.05 3.12 -11.39
CA LEU A 45 13.48 3.24 -11.08
C LEU A 45 13.77 2.92 -9.60
N LEU A 46 12.94 3.40 -8.68
CA LEU A 46 13.03 3.09 -7.25
C LEU A 46 12.87 1.60 -6.99
N MET A 47 11.92 0.92 -7.65
CA MET A 47 11.77 -0.54 -7.56
C MET A 47 13.03 -1.28 -7.99
N ARG A 48 13.73 -0.80 -9.02
CA ARG A 48 14.95 -1.45 -9.53
C ARG A 48 16.17 -1.19 -8.66
N ARG A 49 16.27 -0.01 -8.05
CA ARG A 49 17.47 0.44 -7.33
C ARG A 49 17.39 0.24 -5.83
N ASN A 50 16.20 0.28 -5.25
CA ASN A 50 16.02 0.21 -3.80
C ASN A 50 15.36 -1.11 -3.39
N ARG A 51 16.17 -1.97 -2.76
CA ARG A 51 15.73 -3.28 -2.26
C ARG A 51 14.62 -3.17 -1.22
N ASP A 52 14.58 -2.10 -0.44
CA ASP A 52 13.53 -1.95 0.58
C ASP A 52 12.16 -1.76 -0.08
N PHE A 53 12.10 -1.08 -1.23
CA PHE A 53 10.87 -0.96 -2.03
C PHE A 53 10.56 -2.28 -2.76
N SER A 54 11.53 -2.84 -3.45
CA SER A 54 11.34 -4.03 -4.29
C SER A 54 10.98 -5.30 -3.50
N SER A 55 11.43 -5.38 -2.24
CA SER A 55 11.14 -6.50 -1.33
C SER A 55 10.06 -6.20 -0.31
N SER A 56 9.47 -5.00 -0.35
CA SER A 56 8.28 -4.71 0.46
C SER A 56 7.14 -5.62 0.05
N SER A 57 6.37 -6.07 1.03
CA SER A 57 5.17 -6.86 0.82
C SER A 57 4.08 -6.04 0.15
N VAL A 58 3.96 -4.77 0.57
CA VAL A 58 2.88 -3.86 0.18
C VAL A 58 3.45 -2.46 -0.01
N LEU A 59 3.06 -1.80 -1.10
CA LEU A 59 3.15 -0.35 -1.23
C LEU A 59 1.74 0.22 -1.14
N CYS A 60 1.52 1.16 -0.24
CA CYS A 60 0.26 1.83 -0.03
C CYS A 60 0.43 3.30 -0.38
N PHE A 61 -0.36 3.79 -1.33
CA PHE A 61 -0.32 5.19 -1.75
C PHE A 61 -1.66 5.85 -1.50
N THR A 62 -1.60 7.06 -0.93
CA THR A 62 -2.75 7.95 -0.77
C THR A 62 -2.56 9.20 -1.61
N GLU A 63 -3.66 9.90 -1.91
CA GLU A 63 -3.67 10.99 -2.89
C GLU A 63 -3.08 10.56 -4.24
N THR A 64 -3.55 9.41 -4.73
CA THR A 64 -3.11 8.87 -6.02
C THR A 64 -3.53 9.77 -7.18
N TRP A 65 -4.67 10.48 -7.02
CA TRP A 65 -5.32 11.32 -8.03
C TRP A 65 -5.57 10.55 -9.34
N LEU A 66 -5.79 9.25 -9.22
CA LEU A 66 -6.15 8.38 -10.33
C LEU A 66 -7.64 8.49 -10.63
N SER A 67 -8.00 8.00 -11.81
CA SER A 67 -9.38 7.89 -12.25
C SER A 67 -9.54 6.69 -13.17
N GLU A 68 -10.79 6.28 -13.38
CA GLU A 68 -11.16 5.18 -14.27
C GLU A 68 -10.68 5.38 -15.72
N GLN A 69 -10.39 6.62 -16.13
CA GLN A 69 -9.85 6.92 -17.46
C GLN A 69 -8.38 6.51 -17.61
N ILE A 70 -7.64 6.34 -16.50
CA ILE A 70 -6.26 5.88 -16.51
C ILE A 70 -6.29 4.35 -16.46
N PRO A 71 -5.86 3.66 -17.53
CA PRO A 71 -5.88 2.20 -17.54
C PRO A 71 -4.78 1.63 -16.62
N ASP A 72 -5.04 0.47 -16.04
CA ASP A 72 -4.11 -0.18 -15.10
C ASP A 72 -2.75 -0.51 -15.76
N CYS A 73 -2.72 -0.72 -17.08
CA CYS A 73 -1.47 -0.96 -17.81
C CYS A 73 -0.51 0.25 -17.76
N ALA A 74 -1.04 1.48 -17.66
CA ALA A 74 -0.21 2.68 -17.51
C ALA A 74 0.40 2.82 -16.10
N LEU A 75 -0.13 2.05 -15.14
CA LEU A 75 0.28 2.04 -13.73
C LEU A 75 1.01 0.74 -13.35
N HIS A 76 1.38 -0.06 -14.35
CA HIS A 76 1.98 -1.37 -14.14
C HIS A 76 3.34 -1.27 -13.45
N LEU A 77 3.51 -2.05 -12.38
CA LEU A 77 4.78 -2.27 -11.72
C LEU A 77 5.12 -3.75 -11.76
N GLU A 78 6.28 -4.07 -12.32
CA GLU A 78 6.74 -5.45 -12.46
C GLU A 78 6.82 -6.15 -11.10
N GLY A 79 6.20 -7.33 -11.00
CA GLY A 79 6.16 -8.11 -9.76
C GLY A 79 5.13 -7.65 -8.72
N PHE A 80 4.29 -6.67 -9.05
CA PHE A 80 3.23 -6.19 -8.17
C PHE A 80 1.86 -6.23 -8.85
N GLN A 81 0.83 -6.58 -8.07
CA GLN A 81 -0.58 -6.44 -8.44
C GLN A 81 -1.13 -5.12 -7.91
N LEU A 82 -1.79 -4.34 -8.76
CA LEU A 82 -2.46 -3.10 -8.39
C LEU A 82 -3.89 -3.39 -7.91
N ILE A 83 -4.27 -2.81 -6.77
CA ILE A 83 -5.65 -2.71 -6.30
C ILE A 83 -5.88 -1.24 -5.92
N ARG A 84 -6.87 -0.58 -6.52
CA ARG A 84 -7.11 0.85 -6.33
C ARG A 84 -8.57 1.15 -6.02
N ALA A 85 -8.79 2.22 -5.27
CA ALA A 85 -10.06 2.88 -5.10
C ALA A 85 -9.88 4.34 -5.53
N ASP A 86 -10.36 4.65 -6.73
CA ASP A 86 -10.24 5.99 -7.32
C ASP A 86 -11.34 6.90 -6.79
N ARG A 87 -11.04 8.20 -6.70
CA ARG A 87 -12.03 9.19 -6.27
C ARG A 87 -13.14 9.31 -7.31
N GLN A 88 -14.38 9.15 -6.88
CA GLN A 88 -15.55 9.36 -7.74
C GLN A 88 -15.97 10.84 -7.72
N ARG A 89 -15.81 11.53 -8.86
CA ARG A 89 -16.11 12.97 -9.03
C ARG A 89 -17.51 13.36 -8.53
N VAL A 90 -18.50 12.50 -8.77
CA VAL A 90 -19.90 12.73 -8.39
C VAL A 90 -20.07 12.76 -6.87
N LEU A 91 -19.34 11.91 -6.14
CA LEU A 91 -19.42 11.79 -4.70
C LEU A 91 -18.56 12.81 -3.95
N SER A 92 -17.59 13.44 -4.63
CA SER A 92 -16.61 14.34 -4.00
C SER A 92 -16.84 15.83 -4.31
N GLY A 93 -18.09 16.24 -4.50
CA GLY A 93 -18.44 17.64 -4.75
C GLY A 93 -17.85 18.19 -6.06
N GLY A 94 -17.66 17.34 -7.08
CA GLY A 94 -17.19 17.74 -8.39
C GLY A 94 -15.68 17.92 -8.54
N LYS A 95 -14.88 17.70 -7.48
CA LYS A 95 -13.41 17.84 -7.53
C LYS A 95 -12.79 16.77 -8.43
N THR A 96 -11.95 17.20 -9.38
CA THR A 96 -11.25 16.34 -10.34
C THR A 96 -9.83 15.98 -9.93
N LYS A 97 -9.27 16.66 -8.92
CA LYS A 97 -7.93 16.43 -8.35
C LYS A 97 -8.06 16.13 -6.86
N GLY A 98 -7.09 15.41 -6.30
CA GLY A 98 -7.11 15.02 -4.90
C GLY A 98 -7.68 13.62 -4.69
N GLY A 99 -7.37 13.03 -3.54
CA GLY A 99 -7.94 11.75 -3.12
C GLY A 99 -7.43 10.55 -3.90
N GLY A 100 -8.15 9.44 -3.77
CA GLY A 100 -7.79 8.13 -4.24
C GLY A 100 -6.77 7.45 -3.34
N VAL A 101 -6.91 6.14 -3.20
CA VAL A 101 -5.99 5.26 -2.49
C VAL A 101 -5.69 4.02 -3.33
N CYS A 102 -4.49 3.49 -3.24
CA CYS A 102 -4.16 2.21 -3.88
C CYS A 102 -3.14 1.40 -3.10
N PHE A 103 -3.18 0.10 -3.36
CA PHE A 103 -2.20 -0.88 -2.94
C PHE A 103 -1.50 -1.46 -4.17
N TYR A 104 -0.18 -1.58 -4.07
CA TYR A 104 0.60 -2.52 -4.88
C TYR A 104 1.00 -3.69 -3.99
N ILE A 105 0.54 -4.88 -4.32
CA ILE A 105 0.80 -6.11 -3.58
C ILE A 105 1.90 -6.90 -4.29
N ASN A 106 2.97 -7.22 -3.55
CA ASN A 106 4.09 -7.94 -4.12
C ASN A 106 3.70 -9.40 -4.40
N ASN A 107 3.79 -9.80 -5.66
CA ASN A 107 3.40 -11.14 -6.12
C ASN A 107 4.28 -12.25 -5.51
N ALA A 108 5.46 -11.93 -5.00
CA ALA A 108 6.29 -12.89 -4.27
C ALA A 108 5.86 -13.08 -2.80
N TRP A 109 5.02 -12.18 -2.27
CA TRP A 109 4.48 -12.25 -0.92
C TRP A 109 3.06 -12.82 -0.89
N CYS A 110 2.18 -12.33 -1.76
CA CYS A 110 0.78 -12.70 -1.80
C CYS A 110 0.19 -12.51 -3.20
N SER A 111 -0.61 -13.46 -3.66
CA SER A 111 -1.44 -13.34 -4.88
C SER A 111 -2.93 -13.52 -4.61
N ASP A 112 -3.31 -14.08 -3.47
CA ASP A 112 -4.70 -14.21 -3.03
C ASP A 112 -5.11 -12.94 -2.28
N VAL A 113 -5.64 -11.98 -3.04
CA VAL A 113 -6.09 -10.68 -2.57
C VAL A 113 -7.56 -10.49 -2.90
N THR A 114 -8.38 -10.21 -1.88
CA THR A 114 -9.81 -9.94 -2.06
C THR A 114 -10.16 -8.56 -1.49
N VAL A 115 -10.84 -7.72 -2.27
CA VAL A 115 -11.38 -6.45 -1.76
C VAL A 115 -12.53 -6.76 -0.79
N ILE A 116 -12.41 -6.28 0.44
CA ILE A 116 -13.46 -6.41 1.47
C ILE A 116 -14.48 -5.29 1.31
N SER A 117 -13.99 -4.06 1.25
CA SER A 117 -14.83 -2.87 1.15
C SER A 117 -14.03 -1.70 0.60
N GLN A 118 -14.74 -0.75 0.00
CA GLN A 118 -14.20 0.52 -0.43
C GLN A 118 -15.24 1.60 -0.21
N HIS A 119 -14.80 2.82 0.06
CA HIS A 119 -15.69 3.95 0.29
C HIS A 119 -15.05 5.24 -0.24
N CYS A 120 -15.90 6.12 -0.76
CA CYS A 120 -15.50 7.41 -1.30
C CYS A 120 -16.55 8.46 -0.90
N SER A 121 -16.15 9.41 -0.05
CA SER A 121 -16.93 10.59 0.31
C SER A 121 -16.02 11.82 0.45
N PRO A 122 -16.58 13.04 0.57
CA PRO A 122 -15.79 14.24 0.83
C PRO A 122 -15.06 14.22 2.18
N ALA A 123 -15.52 13.39 3.13
CA ALA A 123 -14.97 13.29 4.48
C ALA A 123 -13.97 12.13 4.64
N LEU A 124 -14.15 11.03 3.90
CA LEU A 124 -13.36 9.81 4.07
C LEU A 124 -13.24 9.02 2.77
N GLU A 125 -12.05 8.54 2.48
CA GLU A 125 -11.80 7.61 1.37
C GLU A 125 -11.00 6.42 1.88
N PHE A 126 -11.47 5.20 1.63
CA PHE A 126 -10.75 4.00 2.03
C PHE A 126 -10.86 2.84 1.06
N LEU A 127 -9.91 1.92 1.18
CA LEU A 127 -9.88 0.62 0.52
C LEU A 127 -9.38 -0.43 1.52
N PHE A 128 -10.21 -1.44 1.75
CA PHE A 128 -9.90 -2.57 2.62
C PHE A 128 -9.72 -3.82 1.75
N ILE A 129 -8.60 -4.51 1.94
CA ILE A 129 -8.29 -5.76 1.25
C ILE A 129 -7.90 -6.83 2.26
N ASN A 130 -8.25 -8.07 1.98
CA ASN A 130 -7.74 -9.24 2.69
C ASN A 130 -6.69 -9.91 1.82
N CYS A 131 -5.50 -10.14 2.38
CA CYS A 131 -4.37 -10.78 1.72
C CYS A 131 -4.05 -12.10 2.44
N LYS A 132 -3.99 -13.20 1.69
CA LYS A 132 -3.53 -14.50 2.18
C LYS A 132 -2.13 -14.80 1.61
N PRO A 133 -1.05 -14.49 2.36
CA PRO A 133 0.31 -14.67 1.85
C PRO A 133 0.70 -16.14 1.80
N PHE A 134 1.70 -16.46 0.97
CA PHE A 134 2.21 -17.84 0.85
C PHE A 134 2.84 -18.36 2.14
N TYR A 135 3.35 -17.46 2.97
CA TYR A 135 3.96 -17.76 4.25
C TYR A 135 3.35 -16.87 5.32
N SER A 136 2.43 -17.44 6.10
CA SER A 136 1.88 -16.79 7.28
C SER A 136 2.40 -17.47 8.55
N PRO A 137 2.56 -16.72 9.66
CA PRO A 137 2.77 -17.33 10.97
C PRO A 137 1.60 -18.26 11.33
N ARG A 138 1.82 -19.18 12.25
CA ARG A 138 0.79 -20.15 12.67
C ARG A 138 -0.46 -19.46 13.24
N GLU A 139 -0.26 -18.27 13.80
CA GLU A 139 -1.27 -17.49 14.53
C GLU A 139 -2.22 -16.72 13.61
N PHE A 140 -1.82 -16.42 12.37
CA PHE A 140 -2.61 -15.59 11.45
C PHE A 140 -2.71 -16.27 10.08
N ALA A 141 -3.92 -16.48 9.58
CA ALA A 141 -4.15 -17.08 8.25
C ALA A 141 -4.16 -16.04 7.12
N SER A 142 -4.46 -14.77 7.44
CA SER A 142 -4.53 -13.69 6.48
C SER A 142 -4.27 -12.34 7.15
N PHE A 143 -4.11 -11.30 6.34
CA PHE A 143 -3.90 -9.92 6.76
C PHE A 143 -4.97 -9.04 6.13
N ILE A 144 -5.70 -8.29 6.96
CA ILE A 144 -6.57 -7.21 6.50
C ILE A 144 -5.74 -5.94 6.44
N LEU A 145 -5.67 -5.32 5.27
CA LEU A 145 -4.97 -4.06 5.03
C LEU A 145 -6.00 -2.97 4.71
N ALA A 146 -5.86 -1.83 5.36
CA ALA A 146 -6.72 -0.67 5.16
C ALA A 146 -5.88 0.52 4.70
N ALA A 147 -6.15 1.02 3.50
CA ALA A 147 -5.66 2.31 3.03
C ALA A 147 -6.74 3.33 3.32
N VAL A 148 -6.40 4.38 4.08
CA VAL A 148 -7.35 5.40 4.50
C VAL A 148 -6.77 6.78 4.19
N TYR A 149 -7.55 7.61 3.52
CA TYR A 149 -7.26 9.01 3.28
C TYR A 149 -8.38 9.88 3.84
N ILE A 150 -8.01 10.83 4.68
CA ILE A 150 -8.91 11.81 5.28
C ILE A 150 -8.49 13.18 4.74
N PRO A 151 -9.35 13.86 3.95
CA PRO A 151 -9.06 15.19 3.44
C PRO A 151 -8.82 16.21 4.57
N PRO A 152 -7.92 17.19 4.42
CA PRO A 152 -7.68 18.22 5.44
C PRO A 152 -8.92 19.06 5.79
N SER A 153 -9.88 19.16 4.87
CA SER A 153 -11.14 19.87 5.05
C SER A 153 -12.30 18.95 5.45
N ALA A 154 -12.02 17.71 5.86
CA ALA A 154 -13.04 16.74 6.21
C ALA A 154 -13.76 17.13 7.51
N ASP A 155 -15.08 16.93 7.54
CA ASP A 155 -15.85 16.96 8.77
C ASP A 155 -15.60 15.65 9.55
N VAL A 156 -15.12 15.79 10.78
CA VAL A 156 -14.78 14.64 11.64
C VAL A 156 -16.02 13.83 12.02
N HIS A 157 -17.16 14.48 12.25
CA HIS A 157 -18.40 13.79 12.60
C HIS A 157 -18.97 13.03 11.42
N GLU A 158 -18.81 13.55 10.20
CA GLU A 158 -19.18 12.83 8.99
C GLU A 158 -18.28 11.61 8.79
N ALA A 159 -16.96 11.76 8.93
CA ALA A 159 -16.00 10.66 8.79
C ALA A 159 -16.21 9.53 9.82
N GLN A 160 -16.68 9.84 11.03
CA GLN A 160 -16.94 8.86 12.09
C GLN A 160 -18.22 8.03 11.90
N ARG A 161 -19.12 8.45 11.00
CA ARG A 161 -20.42 7.76 10.77
C ARG A 161 -20.34 6.67 9.70
N VAL A 162 -19.23 6.59 8.98
CA VAL A 162 -18.96 5.62 7.91
C VAL A 162 -18.38 4.34 8.49
#